data_AF-A0A2V7QBF7-F1
#
_entry.id   AF-A0A2V7QBF7-F1
#
_cell.length_a   1.000
_cell.length_b   1.000
_cell.length_c   1.000
_cell.angle_alpha   90.00
_cell.angle_beta   90.00
_cell.angle_gamma   90.00
#
_symmetry.space_group_name_H-M   'P 1'
#
loop_
_entity.id
_entity.type
_entity.pdbx_description
1 polymer ?
#
loop_
_entity_poly.entity_id
_entity_poly.type
_entity_poly.pdbx_seq_one_letter_code
_entity_poly.pdbx_strand_id
1 'polypeptide(L)'
;MKRAGFTLIELLTVVAIIGFLAIIALPKLTSVKERAQVAAMKSDLRNLVTLEESYFAQNLKYTTDLGAAYTVSAGNPMPVLTVTGDGWTATMSSASTGQVCAIFMGSTPAKPGTKEGTPACEKSGGTTVTP
;
A
#
# COMPACT_ATOMS: atom_id res chain seq x y z
N MET A 1 31.24 -36.67 37.09
CA MET A 1 31.08 -35.80 35.90
C MET A 1 30.85 -34.38 36.40
N LYS A 2 31.76 -33.43 36.13
CA LYS A 2 31.60 -32.04 36.58
C LYS A 2 30.62 -31.35 35.64
N ARG A 3 29.46 -30.95 36.15
CA ARG A 3 28.52 -30.08 35.43
C ARG A 3 29.16 -28.69 35.36
N ALA A 4 29.49 -28.23 34.15
CA ALA A 4 29.80 -26.83 33.93
C ALA A 4 28.49 -26.05 34.05
N GLY A 5 28.35 -25.24 35.10
CA GLY A 5 27.22 -24.34 35.28
C GLY A 5 27.47 -23.02 34.56
N PHE A 6 26.45 -22.49 33.89
CA PHE A 6 26.47 -21.11 33.38
C PHE A 6 26.61 -20.14 34.54
N THR A 7 27.47 -19.12 34.40
CA THR A 7 27.56 -18.08 35.41
C THR A 7 26.37 -17.13 35.30
N LEU A 8 25.90 -16.61 36.44
CA LEU A 8 24.79 -15.65 36.46
C LEU A 8 25.14 -14.36 35.68
N ILE A 9 26.42 -13.99 35.65
CA ILE A 9 26.93 -12.82 34.92
C ILE A 9 26.96 -13.03 33.40
N GLU A 10 27.23 -14.24 32.92
CA GLU A 10 27.12 -14.56 31.48
C GLU A 10 25.68 -14.41 31.01
N LEU A 11 24.72 -14.93 31.78
CA LEU A 11 23.32 -14.82 31.40
C LEU A 11 22.84 -13.35 31.44
N LEU A 12 23.31 -12.58 32.43
CA LEU A 12 22.95 -11.16 32.60
C LEU A 12 23.48 -10.27 31.47
N THR A 13 24.72 -10.47 31.02
CA THR A 13 25.28 -9.68 29.92
C THR A 13 24.64 -10.03 28.57
N VAL A 14 24.27 -11.30 28.35
CA VAL A 14 23.57 -11.72 27.12
C VAL A 14 22.18 -11.07 27.02
N VAL A 15 21.37 -11.11 28.09
CA VAL A 15 20.05 -10.47 28.05
C VAL A 15 20.16 -8.94 27.96
N ALA A 16 21.21 -8.34 28.54
CA ALA A 16 21.48 -6.92 28.39
C ALA A 16 21.78 -6.56 26.93
N ILE A 17 22.66 -7.29 26.25
CA ILE A 17 23.00 -7.04 24.84
C ILE A 17 21.79 -7.24 23.92
N ILE A 18 21.02 -8.32 24.10
CA ILE A 18 19.79 -8.56 23.33
C ILE A 18 18.77 -7.42 23.56
N GLY A 19 18.64 -6.93 24.79
CA GLY A 19 17.80 -5.79 25.14
C GLY A 19 18.17 -4.51 24.38
N PHE A 20 19.47 -4.17 24.32
CA PHE A 20 19.94 -3.01 23.56
C PHE A 20 19.67 -3.15 22.05
N LEU A 21 19.90 -4.33 21.47
CA LEU A 21 19.64 -4.58 20.04
C LEU A 21 18.16 -4.48 19.69
N ALA A 22 17.27 -4.99 20.56
CA ALA A 22 15.83 -4.95 20.34
C ALA A 22 15.29 -3.51 20.26
N ILE A 23 15.78 -2.59 21.09
CA ILE A 23 15.35 -1.18 21.11
C ILE A 23 15.63 -0.50 19.76
N ILE A 24 16.80 -0.76 19.15
CA ILE A 24 17.20 -0.13 17.88
C ILE A 24 16.40 -0.69 16.68
N ALA A 25 15.98 -1.96 16.74
CA ALA A 25 15.35 -2.65 15.62
C ALA A 25 13.87 -2.28 15.41
N LEU A 26 13.10 -2.05 16.49
CA LEU A 26 11.66 -1.82 16.44
C LEU A 26 11.19 -0.63 15.57
N PRO A 27 11.77 0.58 15.64
CA PRO A 27 11.27 1.72 14.87
C PRO A 27 11.44 1.56 13.36
N LYS A 28 12.40 0.73 12.90
CA LYS A 28 12.60 0.51 11.46
C LYS A 28 11.48 -0.30 10.83
N LEU A 29 10.91 -1.25 11.56
CA LEU A 29 9.91 -2.19 11.04
C LEU A 29 8.60 -1.50 10.62
N THR A 30 8.16 -0.47 11.35
CA THR A 30 6.91 0.25 11.05
C THR A 30 6.99 0.98 9.71
N SER A 31 8.11 1.66 9.44
CA SER A 31 8.32 2.38 8.18
C SER A 31 8.42 1.46 6.96
N VAL A 32 9.01 0.26 7.12
CA VAL A 32 9.09 -0.74 6.05
C VAL A 32 7.70 -1.29 5.74
N LYS A 33 6.90 -1.56 6.78
CA LYS A 33 5.51 -2.03 6.61
C LYS A 33 4.65 -0.99 5.88
N GLU A 34 4.77 0.29 6.22
CA GLU A 34 4.05 1.37 5.53
C GLU A 34 4.42 1.41 4.04
N ARG A 35 5.73 1.40 3.73
CA ARG A 35 6.21 1.43 2.34
C ARG A 35 5.78 0.20 1.55
N ALA A 36 5.81 -0.98 2.16
CA ALA A 36 5.36 -2.22 1.54
C ALA A 36 3.86 -2.17 1.23
N GLN A 37 3.04 -1.64 2.16
CA GLN A 37 1.61 -1.48 1.95
C GLN A 37 1.32 -0.51 0.80
N VAL A 38 2.00 0.64 0.75
CA VAL A 38 1.85 1.61 -0.34
C VAL A 38 2.30 1.02 -1.68
N ALA A 39 3.39 0.27 -1.71
CA ALA A 39 3.83 -0.43 -2.92
C ALA A 39 2.79 -1.46 -3.40
N ALA A 40 2.19 -2.20 -2.47
CA ALA A 40 1.11 -3.13 -2.76
C ALA A 40 -0.13 -2.39 -3.31
N MET A 41 -0.55 -1.27 -2.71
CA MET A 41 -1.67 -0.45 -3.22
C MET A 41 -1.43 -0.01 -4.67
N LYS A 42 -0.21 0.46 -4.99
CA LYS A 42 0.14 0.83 -6.37
C LYS A 42 0.08 -0.37 -7.32
N SER A 43 0.48 -1.55 -6.87
CA SER A 43 0.39 -2.78 -7.66
C SER A 43 -1.06 -3.19 -7.89
N ASP A 44 -1.89 -3.15 -6.85
CA ASP A 44 -3.32 -3.47 -6.92
C ASP A 44 -4.05 -2.53 -7.89
N LEU A 45 -3.70 -1.24 -7.91
CA LEU A 45 -4.23 -0.26 -8.87
C LEU A 45 -3.76 -0.52 -10.31
N ARG A 46 -2.53 -0.99 -10.53
CA ARG A 46 -2.06 -1.38 -11.88
C ARG A 46 -2.73 -2.65 -12.38
N ASN A 47 -2.95 -3.60 -11.49
CA ASN A 47 -3.72 -4.80 -11.81
C ASN A 47 -5.15 -4.43 -12.20
N LEU A 48 -5.75 -3.47 -11.50
CA LEU A 48 -7.07 -2.95 -11.83
C LEU A 48 -7.14 -2.39 -13.26
N VAL A 49 -6.13 -1.63 -13.70
CA VAL A 49 -6.07 -1.15 -15.09
C VAL A 49 -6.14 -2.31 -16.07
N THR A 50 -5.36 -3.37 -15.84
CA THR A 50 -5.37 -4.55 -16.73
C THR A 50 -6.75 -5.21 -16.82
N LEU A 51 -7.48 -5.26 -15.70
CA LEU A 51 -8.84 -5.82 -15.68
C LEU A 51 -9.86 -4.92 -16.37
N GLU A 52 -9.81 -3.61 -16.14
CA GLU A 52 -10.70 -2.66 -16.79
C GLU A 52 -10.48 -2.65 -18.31
N GLU A 53 -9.23 -2.68 -18.78
CA GLU A 53 -8.92 -2.79 -20.21
C GLU A 53 -9.44 -4.11 -20.81
N SER A 54 -9.29 -5.23 -20.08
CA SER A 54 -9.83 -6.53 -20.49
C SER A 54 -11.37 -6.54 -20.55
N TYR A 55 -12.02 -5.86 -19.61
CA TYR A 55 -13.47 -5.72 -19.58
C TYR A 55 -13.96 -4.81 -20.71
N PHE A 56 -13.27 -3.70 -20.96
CA PHE A 56 -13.56 -2.78 -22.06
C PHE A 56 -13.43 -3.46 -23.41
N ALA A 57 -12.40 -4.30 -23.62
CA ALA A 57 -12.24 -5.07 -24.85
C ALA A 57 -13.42 -5.98 -25.16
N GLN A 58 -14.16 -6.42 -24.14
CA GLN A 58 -15.32 -7.32 -24.29
C GLN A 58 -16.66 -6.57 -24.33
N ASN A 59 -16.78 -5.46 -23.61
CA ASN A 59 -18.05 -4.79 -23.35
C ASN A 59 -18.14 -3.37 -23.91
N LEU A 60 -17.04 -2.84 -24.46
CA LEU A 60 -16.90 -1.46 -24.97
C LEU A 60 -17.28 -0.37 -23.96
N LYS A 61 -17.19 -0.70 -22.67
CA LYS A 61 -17.47 0.20 -21.55
C LYS A 61 -16.64 -0.20 -20.34
N TYR A 62 -16.28 0.75 -19.50
CA TYR A 62 -15.71 0.50 -18.18
C TYR A 62 -16.79 0.17 -17.16
N THR A 63 -16.39 -0.42 -16.04
CA THR A 63 -17.32 -0.83 -14.98
C THR A 63 -16.87 -0.28 -13.62
N THR A 64 -17.82 -0.20 -12.67
CA THR A 64 -17.51 -0.03 -11.25
C THR A 64 -17.65 -1.33 -10.47
N ASP A 65 -18.18 -2.37 -11.11
CA ASP A 65 -18.31 -3.71 -10.54
C ASP A 65 -17.05 -4.52 -10.84
N LEU A 66 -16.21 -4.65 -9.82
CA LEU A 66 -14.93 -5.37 -9.86
C LEU A 66 -15.09 -6.89 -9.86
N GLY A 67 -16.29 -7.39 -9.56
CA GLY A 67 -16.57 -8.82 -9.44
C GLY A 67 -15.64 -9.57 -8.47
N ALA A 68 -15.63 -10.89 -8.56
CA ALA A 68 -14.77 -11.75 -7.74
C ALA A 68 -13.33 -11.88 -8.29
N ALA A 69 -13.08 -11.43 -9.52
CA ALA A 69 -11.79 -11.56 -10.19
C ALA A 69 -10.76 -10.54 -9.67
N TYR A 70 -11.21 -9.40 -9.15
CA TYR A 70 -10.33 -8.42 -8.56
C TYR A 70 -10.16 -8.68 -7.06
N THR A 71 -8.94 -9.00 -6.67
CA THR A 71 -8.53 -9.14 -5.26
C THR A 71 -7.45 -8.14 -4.94
N VAL A 72 -7.57 -7.51 -3.77
CA VAL A 72 -6.55 -6.59 -3.25
C VAL A 72 -5.55 -7.34 -2.36
N SER A 73 -4.34 -6.79 -2.27
CA SER A 73 -3.31 -7.32 -1.38
C SER A 73 -3.75 -7.24 0.09
N ALA A 74 -3.30 -8.19 0.92
CA ALA A 74 -3.72 -8.29 2.32
C ALA A 74 -3.45 -6.98 3.11
N GLY A 75 -4.49 -6.45 3.75
CA GLY A 75 -4.43 -5.20 4.51
C GLY A 75 -4.65 -3.94 3.69
N ASN A 76 -4.83 -4.04 2.37
CA ASN A 76 -5.26 -2.92 1.53
C ASN A 76 -6.80 -2.82 1.48
N PRO A 77 -7.34 -1.59 1.44
CA PRO A 77 -8.78 -1.38 1.25
C PRO A 77 -9.18 -1.70 -0.19
N MET A 78 -10.45 -2.06 -0.41
CA MET A 78 -11.01 -2.12 -1.77
C MET A 78 -10.99 -0.71 -2.39
N PRO A 79 -10.59 -0.55 -3.66
CA PRO A 79 -10.64 0.75 -4.33
C PRO A 79 -12.10 1.18 -4.54
N VAL A 80 -12.32 2.49 -4.48
CA VAL A 80 -13.55 3.14 -4.91
C VAL A 80 -13.37 3.59 -6.35
N LEU A 81 -14.23 3.09 -7.25
CA LEU A 81 -14.20 3.39 -8.68
C LEU A 81 -15.27 4.41 -9.04
N THR A 82 -14.95 5.30 -9.97
CA THR A 82 -15.91 6.19 -10.62
C THR A 82 -15.63 6.21 -12.12
N VAL A 83 -16.59 5.75 -12.91
CA VAL A 83 -16.53 5.84 -14.38
C VAL A 83 -16.80 7.29 -14.79
N THR A 84 -16.01 7.78 -15.74
CA THR A 84 -16.11 9.13 -16.30
C THR A 84 -16.50 9.05 -17.77
N GLY A 85 -16.66 10.19 -18.45
CA GLY A 85 -17.13 10.21 -19.84
C GLY A 85 -16.18 9.54 -20.82
N ASP A 86 -14.88 9.58 -20.55
CA ASP A 86 -13.81 9.09 -21.42
C ASP A 86 -12.89 8.06 -20.74
N GLY A 87 -13.21 7.64 -19.52
CA GLY A 87 -12.38 6.70 -18.76
C GLY A 87 -12.94 6.40 -17.38
N TRP A 88 -12.06 6.33 -16.39
CA TRP A 88 -12.42 6.01 -15.02
C TRP A 88 -11.33 6.44 -14.04
N THR A 89 -11.71 6.52 -12.78
CA THR A 89 -10.81 6.80 -11.66
C THR A 89 -10.95 5.72 -10.60
N ALA A 90 -9.85 5.40 -9.92
CA ALA A 90 -9.88 4.55 -8.74
C ALA A 90 -9.05 5.16 -7.61
N THR A 91 -9.59 5.08 -6.39
CA THR A 91 -8.94 5.59 -5.18
C THR A 91 -8.92 4.53 -4.09
N MET A 92 -7.79 4.37 -3.41
CA MET A 92 -7.61 3.48 -2.26
C MET A 92 -7.15 4.30 -1.07
N SER A 93 -7.89 4.30 0.04
CA SER A 93 -7.59 5.03 1.26
C SER A 93 -7.25 4.09 2.42
N SER A 94 -5.96 3.96 2.72
CA SER A 94 -5.48 3.08 3.79
C SER A 94 -5.53 3.79 5.14
N ALA A 95 -6.46 3.39 6.00
CA ALA A 95 -6.57 3.92 7.37
C ALA A 95 -5.34 3.57 8.24
N SER A 96 -4.67 2.45 7.97
CA SER A 96 -3.50 2.00 8.74
C SER A 96 -2.24 2.81 8.48
N THR A 97 -2.11 3.40 7.30
CA THR A 97 -0.96 4.23 6.89
C THR A 97 -1.29 5.71 6.80
N GLY A 98 -2.58 6.05 6.75
CA GLY A 98 -3.04 7.38 6.42
C GLY A 98 -2.67 7.79 5.00
N GLN A 99 -2.44 6.85 4.08
CA GLN A 99 -2.14 7.14 2.67
C GLN A 99 -3.36 6.97 1.78
N VAL A 100 -3.49 7.86 0.79
CA VAL A 100 -4.44 7.77 -0.32
C VAL A 100 -3.66 7.55 -1.59
N CYS A 101 -3.96 6.46 -2.29
CA CYS A 101 -3.44 6.19 -3.62
C CYS A 101 -4.55 6.37 -4.64
N ALA A 102 -4.22 6.94 -5.79
CA ALA A 102 -5.17 7.10 -6.88
C ALA A 102 -4.52 6.81 -8.24
N ILE A 103 -5.34 6.33 -9.15
CA ILE A 103 -5.03 6.18 -10.58
C ILE A 103 -6.24 6.63 -11.38
N PHE A 104 -5.99 7.11 -12.59
CA PHE A 104 -7.04 7.43 -13.54
C PHE A 104 -6.62 7.04 -14.95
N MET A 105 -7.64 6.75 -15.76
CA MET A 105 -7.60 6.58 -17.20
C MET A 105 -8.57 7.60 -17.81
N GLY A 106 -8.21 8.22 -18.92
CA GLY A 106 -8.93 9.35 -19.53
C GLY A 106 -8.51 10.71 -18.99
N SER A 107 -9.33 11.73 -19.26
CA SER A 107 -8.98 13.15 -19.06
C SER A 107 -9.35 13.69 -17.68
N THR A 108 -9.80 12.83 -16.77
CA THR A 108 -10.33 13.21 -15.44
C THR A 108 -9.39 12.71 -14.33
N PRO A 109 -8.44 13.53 -13.85
CA PRO A 109 -7.50 13.12 -12.82
C PRO A 109 -8.17 12.87 -11.47
N ALA A 110 -7.69 11.85 -10.76
CA ALA A 110 -8.02 11.62 -9.35
C ALA A 110 -6.79 11.87 -8.48
N LYS A 111 -6.90 12.83 -7.55
CA LYS A 111 -5.81 13.19 -6.63
C LYS A 111 -5.38 11.95 -5.81
N PRO A 112 -4.07 11.68 -5.65
CA PRO A 112 -2.88 12.46 -6.09
C PRO A 112 -2.39 12.17 -7.51
N GLY A 113 -3.08 11.34 -8.28
CA GLY A 113 -2.73 11.04 -9.67
C GLY A 113 -2.75 12.30 -10.53
N THR A 114 -1.62 12.60 -11.15
CA THR A 114 -1.48 13.70 -12.14
C THR A 114 -1.10 13.22 -13.53
N LYS A 115 -0.72 11.94 -13.65
CA LYS A 115 -0.39 11.28 -14.90
C LYS A 115 -1.29 10.07 -15.08
N GLU A 116 -1.91 9.98 -16.24
CA GLU A 116 -2.76 8.87 -16.64
C GLU A 116 -1.98 7.53 -16.55
N GLY A 117 -2.67 6.47 -16.13
CA GLY A 117 -2.12 5.12 -16.02
C GLY A 117 -1.01 4.96 -14.98
N THR A 118 -0.67 6.01 -14.22
CA THR A 118 0.39 5.98 -13.22
C THR A 118 -0.19 6.16 -11.82
N PRO A 119 -0.16 5.11 -10.95
CA PRO A 119 -0.65 5.26 -9.59
C PRO A 119 0.25 6.21 -8.78
N ALA A 120 -0.36 7.21 -8.19
CA ALA A 120 0.29 8.12 -7.26
C ALA A 120 -0.28 7.91 -5.85
N CYS A 121 0.51 8.18 -4.81
CA CYS A 121 0.07 8.10 -3.42
C CYS A 121 0.55 9.30 -2.62
N GLU A 122 -0.29 9.79 -1.73
CA GLU A 122 -0.01 10.90 -0.82
C GLU A 122 -0.61 10.62 0.57
N LYS A 123 -0.21 11.36 1.61
CA LYS A 123 -0.85 11.27 2.92
C LYS A 123 -2.22 11.96 2.90
N SER A 124 -3.23 11.30 3.48
CA SER A 124 -4.60 11.77 3.71
C SER A 124 -4.60 12.99 4.62
N GLY A 125 -4.46 14.19 4.04
CA GLY A 125 -4.31 15.46 4.77
C GLY A 125 -3.19 16.35 4.24
N GLY A 126 -2.42 15.90 3.26
CA GLY A 126 -1.50 16.76 2.51
C GLY A 126 -2.29 17.70 1.58
N THR A 127 -2.49 18.94 2.00
CA THR A 127 -2.80 20.04 1.09
C THR A 127 -1.68 20.08 0.05
N THR A 128 -1.98 19.66 -1.19
CA THR A 128 -1.12 19.91 -2.34
C THR A 128 -1.06 21.42 -2.51
N VAL A 129 -0.05 22.06 -1.90
CA VAL A 129 0.40 23.37 -2.33
C VAL A 129 1.13 23.13 -3.64
N THR A 130 0.41 23.23 -4.74
CA THR A 130 0.99 23.38 -6.07
C THR A 130 1.75 24.73 -6.09
N PRO A 131 3.00 24.80 -6.58
CA PRO A 131 3.73 26.06 -6.71
C PRO A 131 3.08 27.01 -7.72
#